data_AF-A0A7W8XEX5-F1
#
_entry.id   AF-A0A7W8XEX5-F1
#
_cell.length_a   1.000
_cell.length_b   1.000
_cell.length_c   1.000
_cell.angle_alpha   90.00
_cell.angle_beta   90.00
_cell.angle_gamma   90.00
#
_symmetry.space_group_name_H-M   'P 1'
#
loop_
_entity.id
_entity.type
_entity.pdbx_description
1 polymer ?
#
loop_
_entity_poly.entity_id
_entity_poly.type
_entity_poly.pdbx_seq_one_letter_code
_entity_poly.pdbx_strand_id
1 'polypeptide(L)'
;MRRMWPEEFNAVFNGAEEVMLESLAEAGEAPLHRKALRARITMEDYERIWPLAEMRFRLGEGDLAGKAVTLITTNPHYHAWHPKDGGSVESVSDSGRHFKTDYIVVHFLLDDVKETSPA
;
A
#
# COMPACT_ATOMS: atom_id res chain seq x y z
N MET A 1 -18.43 5.07 -8.60
CA MET A 1 -17.84 4.44 -9.80
C MET A 1 -16.80 3.42 -9.34
N ARG A 2 -16.78 2.23 -9.93
CA ARG A 2 -15.80 1.18 -9.64
C ARG A 2 -14.47 1.57 -10.29
N ARG A 3 -13.43 1.85 -9.49
CA ARG A 3 -12.06 2.08 -9.98
C ARG A 3 -11.27 0.79 -9.80
N MET A 4 -10.64 0.32 -10.88
CA MET A 4 -9.75 -0.83 -10.84
C MET A 4 -8.33 -0.35 -10.59
N TRP A 5 -7.56 -1.11 -9.82
CA TRP A 5 -6.14 -0.82 -9.65
C TRP A 5 -5.43 -0.88 -11.01
N PRO A 6 -4.58 0.09 -11.36
CA PRO A 6 -3.87 0.07 -12.64
C PRO A 6 -2.86 -1.08 -12.67
N GLU A 7 -2.98 -1.97 -13.66
CA GLU A 7 -2.22 -3.21 -13.75
C GLU A 7 -0.70 -2.97 -13.85
N GLU A 8 -0.28 -1.85 -14.42
CA GLU A 8 1.12 -1.45 -14.51
C GLU A 8 1.80 -1.27 -13.14
N PHE A 9 1.02 -1.13 -12.07
CA PHE A 9 1.52 -1.00 -10.70
C PHE A 9 1.34 -2.28 -9.87
N ASN A 10 0.89 -3.40 -10.45
CA ASN A 10 0.71 -4.65 -9.70
C ASN A 10 1.98 -5.11 -8.95
N ALA A 11 3.16 -4.79 -9.51
CA ALA A 11 4.44 -5.16 -8.92
C ALA A 11 4.66 -4.58 -7.50
N VAL A 12 3.95 -3.50 -7.11
CA VAL A 12 4.07 -2.95 -5.75
C VAL A 12 3.56 -3.90 -4.67
N PHE A 13 2.73 -4.87 -5.03
CA PHE A 13 2.21 -5.88 -4.10
C PHE A 13 3.10 -7.14 -4.03
N ASN A 14 4.16 -7.22 -4.86
CA ASN A 14 5.07 -8.35 -4.83
C ASN A 14 5.84 -8.38 -3.50
N GLY A 15 5.62 -9.41 -2.70
CA GLY A 15 6.21 -9.53 -1.36
C GLY A 15 5.59 -8.58 -0.33
N ALA A 16 4.42 -7.99 -0.61
CA ALA A 16 3.66 -7.26 0.40
C ALA A 16 3.10 -8.23 1.45
N GLU A 17 3.12 -7.79 2.71
CA GLU A 17 2.66 -8.58 3.85
C GLU A 17 1.25 -8.12 4.25
N GLU A 18 0.31 -9.06 4.42
CA GLU A 18 -0.94 -8.76 5.11
C GLU A 18 -0.66 -8.53 6.60
N VAL A 19 -1.06 -7.36 7.11
CA VAL A 19 -0.87 -6.95 8.50
C VAL A 19 -2.18 -6.44 9.11
N MET A 20 -2.26 -6.44 10.43
CA MET A 20 -3.32 -5.76 11.17
C MET A 20 -2.79 -4.41 11.69
N LEU A 21 -3.44 -3.32 11.32
CA LEU A 21 -3.19 -2.01 11.87
C LEU A 21 -3.96 -1.89 13.19
N GLU A 22 -3.23 -1.68 14.28
CA GLU A 22 -3.77 -1.59 15.64
C GLU A 22 -3.33 -0.26 16.29
N SER A 23 -4.30 0.54 16.73
CA SER A 23 -4.02 1.64 17.66
C SER A 23 -4.90 1.53 18.90
N LEU A 24 -4.32 1.89 20.04
CA LEU A 24 -5.08 2.09 21.25
C LEU A 24 -6.08 3.24 21.03
N ALA A 25 -7.28 3.08 21.57
CA ALA A 25 -8.24 4.16 21.67
C ALA A 25 -7.61 5.36 22.40
N GLU A 26 -7.46 6.50 21.71
CA GLU A 26 -7.33 7.76 22.41
C GLU A 26 -8.67 8.10 23.09
N ALA A 27 -8.64 8.95 24.12
CA ALA A 27 -9.81 9.22 24.95
C ALA A 27 -11.00 9.75 24.11
N GLY A 28 -11.98 8.88 23.85
CA GLY A 28 -13.18 9.20 23.06
C GLY A 28 -13.28 8.50 21.70
N GLU A 29 -12.23 7.79 21.25
CA GLU A 29 -12.24 7.03 20.00
C GLU A 29 -12.29 5.52 20.25
N ALA A 30 -12.84 4.77 19.28
CA ALA A 30 -12.78 3.31 19.32
C ALA A 30 -11.38 2.83 18.89
N PRO A 31 -10.85 1.74 19.47
CA PRO A 31 -9.58 1.16 19.02
C PRO A 31 -9.62 0.80 17.52
N LEU A 32 -8.62 1.25 16.77
CA LEU A 32 -8.52 0.93 15.35
C LEU A 32 -8.04 -0.50 15.17
N HIS A 33 -8.79 -1.32 14.44
CA HIS A 33 -8.38 -2.65 14.00
C HIS A 33 -8.71 -2.80 12.51
N ARG A 34 -7.70 -2.66 11.65
CA ARG A 34 -7.89 -2.67 10.19
C ARG A 34 -6.88 -3.56 9.49
N LYS A 35 -7.35 -4.46 8.62
CA LYS A 35 -6.47 -5.20 7.72
C LYS A 35 -5.80 -4.24 6.73
N ALA A 36 -4.54 -4.49 6.43
CA ALA A 36 -3.77 -3.73 5.47
C ALA A 36 -2.72 -4.58 4.76
N LEU A 37 -2.17 -4.06 3.67
CA LEU A 37 -0.95 -4.56 3.05
C LEU A 37 0.20 -3.61 3.40
N ARG A 38 1.27 -4.16 3.94
CA ARG A 38 2.54 -3.46 4.13
C ARG A 38 3.46 -3.81 2.95
N ALA A 39 3.86 -2.81 2.19
CA ALA A 39 4.75 -2.99 1.04
C ALA A 39 6.03 -2.18 1.22
N ARG A 40 7.17 -2.76 0.83
CA ARG A 40 8.44 -2.05 0.71
C ARG A 40 8.72 -1.83 -0.77
N ILE A 41 8.54 -0.61 -1.23
CA ILE A 41 8.64 -0.23 -2.65
C ILE A 41 9.80 0.74 -2.87
N THR A 42 10.27 0.86 -4.11
CA THR A 42 11.27 1.86 -4.44
C THR A 42 10.69 3.27 -4.31
N MET A 43 11.54 4.27 -4.08
CA MET A 43 11.10 5.68 -4.10
C MET A 43 10.48 6.05 -5.46
N GLU A 44 11.03 5.52 -6.57
CA GLU A 44 10.49 5.72 -7.92
C GLU A 44 9.05 5.19 -8.05
N ASP A 45 8.80 3.96 -7.62
CA ASP A 45 7.45 3.38 -7.68
C ASP A 45 6.48 4.13 -6.77
N TYR A 46 6.95 4.58 -5.60
CA TYR A 46 6.15 5.39 -4.69
C TYR A 46 5.69 6.71 -5.34
N GLU A 47 6.58 7.44 -6.01
CA GLU A 47 6.23 8.68 -6.73
C GLU A 47 5.21 8.43 -7.84
N ARG A 48 5.31 7.28 -8.53
CA ARG A 48 4.38 6.89 -9.60
C ARG A 48 2.98 6.55 -9.09
N ILE A 49 2.87 5.93 -7.92
CA ILE A 49 1.57 5.58 -7.32
C ILE A 49 1.01 6.69 -6.41
N TRP A 50 1.80 7.68 -6.03
CA TRP A 50 1.37 8.79 -5.16
C TRP A 50 0.08 9.48 -5.64
N PRO A 51 -0.14 9.74 -6.96
CA PRO A 51 -1.41 10.31 -7.44
C PRO A 51 -2.65 9.45 -7.18
N LEU A 52 -2.47 8.16 -6.84
CA LEU A 52 -3.53 7.21 -6.49
C LEU A 52 -3.86 7.22 -4.99
N ALA A 53 -3.13 8.00 -4.18
CA ALA A 53 -3.29 8.08 -2.74
C ALA A 53 -4.73 8.38 -2.32
N GLU A 54 -5.15 7.79 -1.19
CA GLU A 54 -6.46 7.98 -0.57
C GLU A 54 -7.68 7.63 -1.48
N MET A 55 -7.44 7.08 -2.68
CA MET A 55 -8.47 6.54 -3.54
C MET A 55 -8.62 5.03 -3.31
N ARG A 56 -9.86 4.54 -3.46
CA ARG A 56 -10.18 3.11 -3.33
C ARG A 56 -10.18 2.42 -4.69
N PHE A 57 -9.35 1.39 -4.82
CA PHE A 57 -9.21 0.58 -6.03
C PHE A 57 -9.54 -0.88 -5.75
N ARG A 58 -10.30 -1.51 -6.64
CA ARG A 58 -10.50 -2.97 -6.58
C ARG A 58 -9.33 -3.69 -7.23
N LEU A 59 -8.94 -4.80 -6.64
CA LEU A 59 -7.93 -5.70 -7.18
C LEU A 59 -8.64 -6.75 -8.05
N GLY A 60 -8.13 -6.92 -9.27
CA GLY A 60 -8.82 -7.67 -10.33
C GLY A 60 -8.57 -9.16 -10.33
N GLU A 61 -7.37 -9.60 -9.95
CA GLU A 61 -6.91 -10.99 -10.14
C GLU A 61 -5.93 -11.42 -9.03
N GLY A 62 -5.63 -12.73 -8.98
CA GLY A 62 -4.68 -13.32 -8.04
C GLY A 62 -5.23 -13.49 -6.61
N ASP A 63 -4.33 -13.63 -5.64
CA ASP A 63 -4.66 -13.92 -4.23
C ASP A 63 -5.45 -12.80 -3.55
N LEU A 64 -5.42 -11.59 -4.13
CA LEU A 64 -6.13 -10.43 -3.63
C LEU A 64 -7.45 -10.17 -4.40
N ALA A 65 -7.88 -11.09 -5.26
CA ALA A 65 -9.15 -10.99 -5.95
C ALA A 65 -10.32 -10.81 -4.96
N GLY A 66 -11.27 -9.94 -5.31
CA GLY A 66 -12.38 -9.59 -4.42
C GLY A 66 -12.01 -8.64 -3.27
N LYS A 67 -10.79 -8.10 -3.24
CA LYS A 67 -10.38 -7.07 -2.29
C LYS A 67 -10.30 -5.69 -2.93
N ALA A 68 -10.26 -4.67 -2.08
CA ALA A 68 -9.95 -3.32 -2.46
C ALA A 68 -8.84 -2.75 -1.58
N VAL A 69 -8.02 -1.90 -2.18
CA VAL A 69 -6.91 -1.22 -1.53
C VAL A 69 -7.10 0.29 -1.54
N THR A 70 -6.60 0.93 -0.48
CA THR A 70 -6.45 2.39 -0.40
C THR A 70 -5.09 2.72 0.19
N LEU A 71 -4.23 3.36 -0.59
CA LEU A 71 -2.92 3.82 -0.14
C LEU A 71 -3.09 4.91 0.91
N ILE A 72 -2.52 4.69 2.10
CA ILE A 72 -2.54 5.63 3.22
C ILE A 72 -1.35 6.59 3.06
N THR A 73 -1.61 7.89 2.96
CA THR A 73 -0.54 8.88 2.82
C THR A 73 -0.67 10.10 3.72
N THR A 74 -1.90 10.55 3.97
CA THR A 74 -2.14 11.84 4.61
C THR A 74 -3.30 11.81 5.59
N ASN A 75 -4.13 10.76 5.56
CA ASN A 75 -5.25 10.63 6.50
C ASN A 75 -4.77 10.62 7.97
N PRO A 76 -5.16 11.60 8.81
CA PRO A 76 -4.69 11.73 10.18
C PRO A 76 -5.01 10.52 11.07
N HIS A 77 -6.13 9.83 10.80
CA HIS A 77 -6.52 8.62 11.55
C HIS A 77 -5.50 7.48 11.40
N TYR A 78 -4.64 7.55 10.38
CA TYR A 78 -3.64 6.52 10.09
C TYR A 78 -2.21 7.07 10.11
N HIS A 79 -1.96 8.18 10.83
CA HIS A 79 -0.65 8.84 10.87
C HIS A 79 0.52 7.87 11.17
N ALA A 80 0.32 6.91 12.09
CA ALA A 80 1.34 5.92 12.44
C ALA A 80 1.77 4.99 11.27
N TRP A 81 0.95 4.92 10.22
CA TRP A 81 1.15 4.07 9.04
C TRP A 81 1.36 4.86 7.75
N HIS A 82 1.59 6.17 7.86
CA HIS A 82 2.02 6.99 6.73
C HIS A 82 3.35 6.47 6.13
N PRO A 83 3.63 6.79 4.86
CA PRO A 83 4.86 6.41 4.19
C PRO A 83 6.08 6.84 5.01
N LYS A 84 7.01 5.91 5.20
CA LYS A 84 8.23 6.15 5.97
C LYS A 84 9.44 5.48 5.32
N ASP A 85 10.62 5.94 5.70
CA ASP A 85 11.88 5.39 5.21
C ASP A 85 11.90 3.85 5.35
N GLY A 86 12.20 3.19 4.23
CA GLY A 86 12.37 1.74 4.11
C GLY A 86 13.83 1.34 3.98
N GLY A 87 14.76 2.27 4.21
CA GLY A 87 16.18 2.09 4.08
C GLY A 87 16.62 2.06 2.62
N SER A 88 17.87 1.68 2.40
CA SER A 88 18.48 1.70 1.07
C SER A 88 19.38 0.49 0.82
N VAL A 89 19.58 0.19 -0.45
CA VAL A 89 20.46 -0.89 -0.90
C VAL A 89 21.48 -0.30 -1.86
N GLU A 90 22.76 -0.57 -1.60
CA GLU A 90 23.85 -0.28 -2.53
C GLU A 90 24.07 -1.49 -3.45
N SER A 91 24.31 -1.22 -4.74
CA SER A 91 24.58 -2.24 -5.73
C SER A 91 25.55 -1.72 -6.79
N VAL A 92 26.06 -2.61 -7.64
CA VAL A 92 27.04 -2.30 -8.68
C VAL A 92 26.47 -2.74 -10.01
N SER A 93 26.43 -1.84 -11.00
CA SER A 93 25.97 -2.16 -12.35
C SER A 93 26.99 -3.05 -13.07
N ASP A 94 26.58 -3.64 -14.20
CA ASP A 94 27.46 -4.46 -15.05
C ASP A 94 28.69 -3.69 -15.57
N SER A 95 28.62 -2.37 -15.60
CA SER A 95 29.72 -1.46 -15.93
C SER A 95 30.65 -1.11 -14.75
N GLY A 96 30.40 -1.67 -13.56
CA GLY A 96 31.17 -1.39 -12.34
C GLY A 96 30.76 -0.12 -11.61
N ARG A 97 29.68 0.56 -12.03
CA ARG A 97 29.22 1.79 -11.38
C ARG A 97 28.38 1.45 -10.15
N HIS A 98 28.79 1.97 -9.00
CA HIS A 98 28.01 1.90 -7.77
C HIS A 98 26.75 2.77 -7.88
N PHE A 99 25.62 2.24 -7.45
CA PHE A 99 24.36 2.98 -7.33
C PHE A 99 23.62 2.58 -6.05
N LYS A 100 22.76 3.48 -5.60
CA LYS A 100 21.96 3.32 -4.38
C LYS A 100 20.49 3.35 -4.78
N THR A 101 19.71 2.42 -4.25
CA THR A 101 18.26 2.39 -4.39
C THR A 101 17.62 2.65 -3.02
N ASP A 102 16.90 3.76 -2.92
CA ASP A 102 16.13 4.12 -1.73
C ASP A 102 14.73 3.48 -1.79
N TYR A 103 14.26 3.01 -0.64
CA TYR A 103 12.96 2.36 -0.50
C TYR A 103 12.10 3.08 0.52
N ILE A 104 10.79 2.99 0.34
CA ILE A 104 9.78 3.45 1.29
C ILE A 104 8.91 2.27 1.71
N VAL A 105 8.54 2.25 2.98
CA VAL A 105 7.48 1.38 3.49
C VAL A 105 6.17 2.15 3.43
N VAL A 106 5.20 1.60 2.70
CA VAL A 106 3.83 2.12 2.59
C VAL A 106 2.82 1.11 3.14
N HIS A 107 1.65 1.61 3.49
CA HIS A 107 0.51 0.79 3.89
C HIS A 107 -0.69 1.06 3.00
N PHE A 108 -1.37 0.00 2.61
CA PHE A 108 -2.66 0.07 1.93
C PHE A 108 -3.72 -0.53 2.84
N LEU A 109 -4.80 0.19 3.15
CA LEU A 109 -5.97 -0.43 3.77
C LEU A 109 -6.49 -1.53 2.87
N LEU A 110 -6.90 -2.67 3.45
CA LEU A 110 -7.35 -3.84 2.71
C LEU A 110 -8.78 -4.18 3.12
N ASP A 111 -9.73 -3.90 2.23
CA ASP A 111 -11.15 -4.16 2.45
C ASP A 111 -11.63 -5.34 1.59
N ASP A 112 -12.46 -6.21 2.17
CA ASP A 112 -13.19 -7.19 1.39
C ASP A 112 -14.33 -6.50 0.60
N VAL A 113 -14.46 -6.85 -0.68
CA VAL A 113 -15.51 -6.35 -1.57
C VAL A 113 -16.54 -7.45 -1.72
N LYS A 114 -17.70 -7.30 -1.08
CA LYS A 114 -18.86 -8.14 -1.43
C LYS A 114 -19.30 -7.78 -2.85
N GLU A 115 -19.30 -8.75 -3.75
CA GLU A 115 -20.06 -8.62 -4.99
C GLU A 115 -21.53 -8.50 -4.60
N THR A 116 -22.09 -7.30 -4.72
CA THR A 116 -23.54 -7.20 -4.85
C THR A 116 -23.86 -7.85 -6.19
N SER A 117 -24.40 -9.07 -6.16
CA SER A 117 -25.02 -9.66 -7.35
C SER A 117 -26.00 -8.61 -7.91
N PRO A 118 -25.98 -8.32 -9.22
CA PRO A 118 -27.06 -7.57 -9.81
C PRO A 118 -28.34 -8.38 -9.60
N ALA A 119 -29.30 -7.78 -8.90
CA ALA A 119 -30.67 -8.28 -8.81
C ALA A 119 -31.35 -8.22 -10.18
#